data_AF-A0A929EI76-F1
#
_entry.id   AF-A0A929EI76-F1
#
_cell.length_a   1.000
_cell.length_b   1.000
_cell.length_c   1.000
_cell.angle_alpha   90.00
_cell.angle_beta   90.00
_cell.angle_gamma   90.00
#
_symmetry.space_group_name_H-M   'P 1'
#
loop_
_entity.id
_entity.type
_entity.pdbx_description
1 polymer ?
#
loop_
_entity_poly.entity_id
_entity_poly.type
_entity_poly.pdbx_seq_one_letter_code
_entity_poly.pdbx_strand_id
1 'polypeptide(L)'
;MNLVIIGLNHKSAPVEIREKLSFPAPSIGEPLSLLVGKYEMNEAVILSTCNRVEVLAITDDMERGVWQIKRFLSDFHSIPLETLEEHLYEHKGVDGVRHLLRVSAGLDSMVMGEPQILGQVKAAYGYSVEENSAGVIVNKLYHKVFQVSKRIRTETRIGESAVSISFAAVELARKIFGDLSGKSVMLIGAGEMAELAARHLLSNGIREIMVANRTYKKAEDMVKCFGGRAIDFATYHDHIKEADIVIASTGATNYILGPDEIKKAMKARKYQPMFFIDISVPRNIDPRLNDIDNVYLYDVD
;
A
#
# COMPACT_ATOMS: atom_id res chain seq x y z
N MET A 1 -5.84 -4.75 -31.56
CA MET A 1 -5.63 -5.23 -30.17
C MET A 1 -4.17 -5.06 -29.73
N ASN A 2 -3.95 -3.99 -29.00
CA ASN A 2 -2.68 -3.52 -28.45
C ASN A 2 -2.83 -3.43 -26.93
N LEU A 3 -1.77 -3.78 -26.20
CA LEU A 3 -1.71 -3.62 -24.75
C LEU A 3 -1.08 -2.27 -24.40
N VAL A 4 -1.70 -1.55 -23.48
CA VAL A 4 -1.18 -0.31 -22.92
C VAL A 4 -1.28 -0.37 -21.40
N ILE A 5 -0.26 0.15 -20.70
CA ILE A 5 -0.28 0.38 -19.26
C ILE A 5 0.07 1.84 -19.04
N ILE A 6 -0.83 2.57 -18.39
CA ILE A 6 -0.62 3.95 -17.97
C ILE A 6 -0.79 4.02 -16.47
N GLY A 7 0.13 4.68 -15.80
CA GLY A 7 0.07 4.78 -14.35
C GLY A 7 1.21 5.59 -13.77
N LEU A 8 1.27 5.58 -12.46
CA LEU A 8 2.33 6.18 -11.69
C LEU A 8 2.76 5.26 -10.55
N ASN A 9 3.92 5.52 -9.97
CA ASN A 9 4.43 4.78 -8.83
C ASN A 9 5.30 5.68 -7.94
N HIS A 10 5.78 5.14 -6.82
CA HIS A 10 6.66 5.83 -5.87
C HIS A 10 7.93 6.47 -6.49
N LYS A 11 8.37 6.06 -7.69
CA LYS A 11 9.51 6.67 -8.38
C LYS A 11 9.13 7.86 -9.25
N SER A 12 7.91 7.87 -9.77
CA SER A 12 7.43 8.92 -10.69
C SER A 12 6.56 9.97 -10.02
N ALA A 13 5.99 9.67 -8.86
CA ALA A 13 5.06 10.54 -8.16
C ALA A 13 5.21 10.46 -6.63
N PRO A 14 5.18 11.61 -5.93
CA PRO A 14 5.15 11.64 -4.47
C PRO A 14 3.80 11.14 -3.93
N VAL A 15 3.76 10.66 -2.68
CA VAL A 15 2.56 10.10 -2.05
C VAL A 15 1.32 11.00 -2.16
N GLU A 16 1.48 12.33 -2.11
CA GLU A 16 0.40 13.33 -2.22
C GLU A 16 -0.37 13.26 -3.54
N ILE A 17 0.30 12.85 -4.63
CA ILE A 17 -0.32 12.66 -5.94
C ILE A 17 -0.92 11.25 -6.03
N ARG A 18 -0.22 10.26 -5.48
CA ARG A 18 -0.64 8.85 -5.53
C ARG A 18 -1.91 8.59 -4.73
N GLU A 19 -2.04 9.19 -3.55
CA GLU A 19 -3.22 9.03 -2.69
C GLU A 19 -4.49 9.57 -3.37
N LYS A 20 -4.38 10.66 -4.14
CA LYS A 20 -5.50 11.23 -4.90
C LYS A 20 -5.97 10.35 -6.06
N LEU A 21 -5.08 9.54 -6.61
CA LEU A 21 -5.34 8.60 -7.69
C LEU A 21 -5.67 7.18 -7.20
N SER A 22 -5.72 6.96 -5.88
CA SER A 22 -5.98 5.63 -5.34
C SER A 22 -7.40 5.16 -5.64
N PHE A 23 -7.54 3.88 -5.99
CA PHE A 23 -8.82 3.20 -6.12
C PHE A 23 -9.02 2.25 -4.93
N PRO A 24 -9.91 2.56 -3.98
CA PRO A 24 -10.27 1.64 -2.92
C PRO A 24 -10.93 0.38 -3.47
N ALA A 25 -10.60 -0.79 -2.90
CA ALA A 25 -11.14 -2.08 -3.35
C ALA A 25 -12.69 -2.16 -3.43
N PRO A 26 -13.47 -1.59 -2.48
CA PRO A 26 -14.94 -1.61 -2.56
C PRO A 26 -15.53 -0.77 -3.71
N SER A 27 -14.73 0.10 -4.32
CA SER A 27 -15.16 1.07 -5.34
C SER A 27 -14.50 0.85 -6.70
N ILE A 28 -13.91 -0.33 -6.94
CA ILE A 28 -13.16 -0.59 -8.18
C ILE A 28 -14.06 -1.01 -9.36
N GLY A 29 -15.31 -1.39 -9.12
CA GLY A 29 -16.24 -1.83 -10.17
C GLY A 29 -16.70 -0.72 -11.11
N GLU A 30 -17.14 0.42 -10.55
CA GLU A 30 -17.50 1.60 -11.35
C GLU A 30 -16.39 2.07 -12.30
N PRO A 31 -15.13 2.26 -11.87
CA PRO A 31 -14.06 2.69 -12.76
C PRO A 31 -13.74 1.65 -13.85
N LEU A 32 -13.80 0.34 -13.55
CA LEU A 32 -13.63 -0.71 -14.56
C LEU A 32 -14.76 -0.68 -15.62
N SER A 33 -16.00 -0.50 -15.17
CA SER A 33 -17.16 -0.37 -16.06
C SER A 33 -17.07 0.89 -16.94
N LEU A 34 -16.60 2.02 -16.40
CA LEU A 34 -16.37 3.23 -17.16
C LEU A 34 -15.29 3.04 -18.24
N LEU A 35 -14.19 2.36 -17.92
CA LEU A 35 -13.11 2.09 -18.87
C LEU A 35 -13.61 1.32 -20.10
N VAL A 36 -14.39 0.25 -19.88
CA VAL A 36 -14.91 -0.58 -20.97
C VAL A 36 -16.08 0.10 -21.70
N GLY A 37 -17.00 0.72 -20.96
CA GLY A 37 -18.21 1.31 -21.53
C GLY A 37 -18.00 2.70 -22.13
N LYS A 38 -17.53 3.66 -21.34
CA LYS A 38 -17.41 5.08 -21.74
C LYS A 38 -16.13 5.37 -22.53
N TYR A 39 -15.02 4.79 -22.10
CA TYR A 39 -13.70 5.03 -22.73
C TYR A 39 -13.37 4.00 -23.81
N GLU A 40 -14.28 3.03 -24.05
CA GLU A 40 -14.23 2.05 -25.14
C GLU A 40 -12.95 1.19 -25.14
N MET A 41 -12.46 0.84 -23.94
CA MET A 41 -11.41 -0.17 -23.82
C MET A 41 -12.01 -1.57 -24.05
N ASN A 42 -11.33 -2.42 -24.81
CA ASN A 42 -11.80 -3.78 -25.07
C ASN A 42 -11.72 -4.65 -23.81
N GLU A 43 -10.65 -4.48 -23.04
CA GLU A 43 -10.43 -5.15 -21.76
C GLU A 43 -9.65 -4.20 -20.84
N ALA A 44 -9.86 -4.26 -19.52
CA ALA A 44 -9.18 -3.38 -18.57
C ALA A 44 -8.88 -4.08 -17.24
N VAL A 45 -7.80 -3.68 -16.58
CA VAL A 45 -7.45 -4.05 -15.21
C VAL A 45 -6.89 -2.82 -14.49
N ILE A 46 -7.34 -2.59 -13.26
CA ILE A 46 -6.81 -1.51 -12.41
C ILE A 46 -6.02 -2.14 -11.26
N LEU A 47 -4.72 -1.82 -11.19
CA LEU A 47 -3.86 -2.15 -10.06
C LEU A 47 -3.66 -0.89 -9.21
N SER A 48 -4.31 -0.86 -8.05
CA SER A 48 -4.17 0.20 -7.06
C SER A 48 -3.57 -0.36 -5.78
N THR A 49 -2.38 0.11 -5.41
CA THR A 49 -1.67 -0.27 -4.19
C THR A 49 -1.14 0.97 -3.47
N CYS A 50 -0.51 0.77 -2.31
CA CYS A 50 0.17 1.88 -1.62
C CYS A 50 1.33 2.46 -2.41
N ASN A 51 1.88 1.75 -3.40
CA ASN A 51 3.11 2.13 -4.12
C ASN A 51 2.88 2.47 -5.60
N ARG A 52 1.70 2.21 -6.16
CA ARG A 52 1.38 2.45 -7.56
C ARG A 52 -0.12 2.48 -7.83
N VAL A 53 -0.48 3.21 -8.88
CA VAL A 53 -1.78 3.16 -9.53
C VAL A 53 -1.52 2.95 -11.02
N GLU A 54 -1.99 1.84 -11.56
CA GLU A 54 -1.81 1.47 -12.96
C GLU A 54 -3.12 1.00 -13.57
N VAL A 55 -3.41 1.47 -14.77
CA VAL A 55 -4.48 0.97 -15.62
C VAL A 55 -3.83 0.23 -16.79
N LEU A 56 -4.06 -1.07 -16.85
CA LEU A 56 -3.76 -1.89 -18.01
C LEU A 56 -5.02 -1.97 -18.86
N ALA A 57 -4.90 -1.74 -20.16
CA ALA A 57 -6.02 -1.92 -21.08
C ALA A 57 -5.60 -2.56 -22.40
N ILE A 58 -6.57 -3.21 -23.04
CA ILE A 58 -6.50 -3.66 -24.42
C ILE A 58 -7.32 -2.71 -25.29
N THR A 59 -6.72 -2.22 -26.35
CA THR A 59 -7.34 -1.26 -27.28
C THR A 59 -7.04 -1.62 -28.72
N ASP A 60 -7.83 -1.16 -29.68
CA ASP A 60 -7.50 -1.37 -31.10
C ASP A 60 -6.52 -0.33 -31.64
N ASP A 61 -6.57 0.88 -31.12
CA ASP A 61 -5.66 1.97 -31.46
C ASP A 61 -4.84 2.35 -30.23
N MET A 62 -3.53 2.15 -30.33
CA MET A 62 -2.60 2.34 -29.22
C MET A 62 -2.55 3.79 -28.73
N GLU A 63 -2.48 4.77 -29.63
CA GLU A 63 -2.36 6.18 -29.25
C GLU A 63 -3.69 6.70 -28.69
N ARG A 64 -4.80 6.31 -29.30
CA ARG A 64 -6.13 6.60 -28.75
C ARG A 64 -6.29 5.98 -27.36
N GLY A 65 -5.87 4.73 -27.17
CA GLY A 65 -5.98 4.06 -25.87
C GLY A 65 -5.18 4.74 -24.77
N VAL A 66 -3.95 5.17 -25.06
CA VAL A 66 -3.15 5.98 -24.13
C VAL A 66 -3.89 7.25 -23.74
N TRP A 67 -4.38 8.00 -24.72
CA TRP A 67 -5.10 9.25 -24.47
C TRP A 67 -6.39 9.01 -23.65
N GLN A 68 -7.15 7.96 -23.96
CA GLN A 68 -8.38 7.61 -23.25
C GLN A 68 -8.12 7.26 -21.78
N ILE A 69 -7.07 6.51 -21.48
CA ILE A 69 -6.73 6.15 -20.09
C ILE A 69 -6.29 7.39 -19.31
N LYS A 70 -5.46 8.24 -19.91
CA LYS A 70 -5.07 9.52 -19.30
C LYS A 70 -6.28 10.39 -18.99
N ARG A 71 -7.22 10.50 -19.95
CA ARG A 71 -8.47 11.23 -19.79
C ARG A 71 -9.34 10.62 -18.70
N PHE A 72 -9.44 9.29 -18.65
CA PHE A 72 -10.16 8.58 -17.60
C PHE A 72 -9.61 8.89 -16.20
N LEU A 73 -8.30 8.82 -16.00
CA LEU A 73 -7.68 9.12 -14.70
C LEU A 73 -7.95 10.58 -14.28
N SER A 74 -7.86 11.52 -15.23
CA SER A 74 -8.17 12.93 -14.99
C SER A 74 -9.65 13.14 -14.61
N ASP A 75 -10.58 12.61 -15.42
CA ASP A 75 -12.02 12.79 -15.22
C ASP A 75 -12.52 12.10 -13.95
N PHE A 76 -12.06 10.87 -13.66
CA PHE A 76 -12.51 10.09 -12.52
C PHE A 76 -12.07 10.70 -11.19
N HIS A 77 -10.82 11.17 -11.11
CA HIS A 77 -10.27 11.76 -9.89
C HIS A 77 -10.45 13.28 -9.82
N SER A 78 -11.03 13.90 -10.85
CA SER A 78 -11.18 15.36 -10.97
C SER A 78 -9.84 16.11 -10.80
N ILE A 79 -8.77 15.57 -11.41
CA ILE A 79 -7.43 16.16 -11.40
C ILE A 79 -7.11 16.66 -12.81
N PRO A 80 -6.61 17.90 -12.99
CA PRO A 80 -6.19 18.39 -14.30
C PRO A 80 -5.18 17.45 -14.96
N LEU A 81 -5.37 17.17 -16.25
CA LEU A 81 -4.53 16.24 -16.99
C LEU A 81 -3.06 16.69 -16.99
N GLU A 82 -2.82 17.98 -17.08
CA GLU A 82 -1.49 18.61 -17.07
C GLU A 82 -0.73 18.30 -15.79
N THR A 83 -1.43 18.21 -14.65
CA THR A 83 -0.83 17.83 -13.36
C THR A 83 -0.47 16.36 -13.31
N LEU A 84 -1.20 15.50 -14.03
CA LEU A 84 -0.94 14.06 -14.07
C LEU A 84 0.18 13.71 -15.06
N GLU A 85 0.26 14.38 -16.21
CA GLU A 85 1.21 14.05 -17.27
C GLU A 85 2.67 14.07 -16.83
N GLU A 86 3.04 14.95 -15.90
CA GLU A 86 4.41 15.02 -15.36
C GLU A 86 4.81 13.78 -14.54
N HIS A 87 3.82 13.01 -14.07
CA HIS A 87 3.99 11.88 -13.17
C HIS A 87 3.65 10.51 -13.79
N LEU A 88 2.90 10.50 -14.89
CA LEU A 88 2.47 9.28 -15.56
C LEU A 88 3.56 8.71 -16.45
N TYR A 89 3.80 7.40 -16.35
CA TYR A 89 4.57 6.65 -17.33
C TYR A 89 3.64 5.85 -18.25
N GLU A 90 4.19 5.49 -19.41
CA GLU A 90 3.50 4.72 -20.42
C GLU A 90 4.32 3.50 -20.82
N HIS A 91 3.68 2.33 -20.82
CA HIS A 91 4.26 1.10 -21.33
C HIS A 91 3.35 0.48 -22.39
N LYS A 92 3.89 0.26 -23.58
CA LYS A 92 3.15 -0.17 -24.77
C LYS A 92 3.60 -1.57 -25.19
N GLY A 93 2.65 -2.42 -25.60
CA GLY A 93 2.91 -3.75 -26.15
C GLY A 93 3.82 -4.63 -25.29
N VAL A 94 4.95 -5.04 -25.85
CA VAL A 94 5.92 -5.91 -25.16
C VAL A 94 6.51 -5.25 -23.90
N ASP A 95 6.69 -3.93 -23.90
CA ASP A 95 7.21 -3.22 -22.73
C ASP A 95 6.19 -3.22 -21.59
N GLY A 96 4.90 -3.13 -21.90
CA GLY A 96 3.82 -3.30 -20.92
C GLY A 96 3.79 -4.70 -20.32
N VAL A 97 3.96 -5.74 -21.15
CA VAL A 97 4.07 -7.13 -20.65
C VAL A 97 5.30 -7.29 -19.77
N ARG A 98 6.45 -6.73 -20.16
CA ARG A 98 7.69 -6.77 -19.36
C ARG A 98 7.51 -6.04 -18.03
N HIS A 99 6.88 -4.88 -18.04
CA HIS A 99 6.56 -4.10 -16.85
C HIS A 99 5.70 -4.90 -15.89
N LEU A 100 4.56 -5.43 -16.36
CA LEU A 100 3.65 -6.24 -15.54
C LEU A 100 4.35 -7.46 -14.91
N LEU A 101 5.24 -8.13 -15.65
CA LEU A 101 6.05 -9.23 -15.12
C LEU A 101 7.02 -8.76 -14.03
N ARG A 102 7.68 -7.61 -14.21
CA ARG A 102 8.58 -7.04 -13.19
C ARG A 102 7.82 -6.66 -11.93
N VAL A 103 6.67 -6.00 -12.06
CA VAL A 103 5.80 -5.65 -10.93
C VAL A 103 5.33 -6.91 -10.21
N SER A 104 4.79 -7.88 -10.94
CA SER A 104 4.25 -9.12 -10.36
C SER A 104 5.32 -10.01 -9.70
N ALA A 105 6.56 -9.92 -10.15
CA ALA A 105 7.70 -10.59 -9.55
C ALA A 105 8.34 -9.82 -8.37
N GLY A 106 7.86 -8.61 -8.07
CA GLY A 106 8.43 -7.73 -7.04
C GLY A 106 9.78 -7.10 -7.43
N LEU A 107 10.16 -7.11 -8.71
CA LEU A 107 11.38 -6.50 -9.23
C LEU A 107 11.27 -4.97 -9.38
N ASP A 108 10.06 -4.45 -9.43
CA ASP A 108 9.78 -3.01 -9.48
C ASP A 108 9.03 -2.52 -8.23
N SER A 109 9.03 -3.28 -7.15
CA SER A 109 8.50 -2.81 -5.86
C SER A 109 9.52 -1.92 -5.15
N MET A 110 9.04 -0.99 -4.31
CA MET A 110 9.89 -0.18 -3.43
C MET A 110 10.79 -1.08 -2.57
N VAL A 111 10.20 -2.17 -2.09
CA VAL A 111 10.87 -3.33 -1.52
C VAL A 111 11.10 -4.36 -2.62
N MET A 112 12.34 -4.57 -3.04
CA MET A 112 12.62 -5.64 -3.99
C MET A 112 12.27 -7.01 -3.39
N GLY A 113 11.44 -7.78 -4.10
CA GLY A 113 11.06 -9.15 -3.72
C GLY A 113 9.88 -9.30 -2.76
N GLU A 114 9.18 -8.20 -2.47
CA GLU A 114 7.99 -8.19 -1.63
C GLU A 114 6.95 -9.26 -2.06
N PRO A 115 6.57 -10.22 -1.19
CA PRO A 115 5.61 -11.26 -1.55
C PRO A 115 4.19 -10.74 -1.84
N GLN A 116 3.81 -9.60 -1.25
CA GLN A 116 2.44 -9.07 -1.28
C GLN A 116 2.00 -8.60 -2.66
N ILE A 117 2.89 -8.05 -3.48
CA ILE A 117 2.53 -7.47 -4.78
C ILE A 117 1.88 -8.50 -5.71
N LEU A 118 2.34 -9.75 -5.71
CA LEU A 118 1.74 -10.81 -6.52
C LEU A 118 0.30 -11.10 -6.06
N GLY A 119 0.03 -11.02 -4.76
CA GLY A 119 -1.32 -11.12 -4.21
C GLY A 119 -2.22 -9.96 -4.66
N GLN A 120 -1.70 -8.74 -4.63
CA GLN A 120 -2.42 -7.54 -5.09
C GLN A 120 -2.73 -7.58 -6.59
N VAL A 121 -1.78 -8.04 -7.42
CA VAL A 121 -2.01 -8.23 -8.87
C VAL A 121 -3.08 -9.29 -9.12
N LYS A 122 -3.10 -10.38 -8.34
CA LYS A 122 -4.17 -11.39 -8.41
C LYS A 122 -5.54 -10.83 -8.01
N ALA A 123 -5.59 -10.00 -6.97
CA ALA A 123 -6.83 -9.35 -6.54
C ALA A 123 -7.35 -8.39 -7.62
N ALA A 124 -6.48 -7.53 -8.17
CA ALA A 124 -6.81 -6.64 -9.28
C ALA A 124 -7.39 -7.39 -10.50
N TYR A 125 -6.75 -8.50 -10.88
CA TYR A 125 -7.27 -9.41 -11.90
C TYR A 125 -8.64 -10.01 -11.54
N GLY A 126 -8.80 -10.48 -10.30
CA GLY A 126 -10.06 -11.02 -9.79
C GLY A 126 -11.22 -10.03 -9.93
N TYR A 127 -11.02 -8.79 -9.48
CA TYR A 127 -12.02 -7.72 -9.64
C TYR A 127 -12.36 -7.47 -11.11
N SER A 128 -11.36 -7.52 -12.00
CA SER A 128 -11.59 -7.30 -13.43
C SER A 128 -12.41 -8.42 -14.07
N VAL A 129 -12.25 -9.65 -13.60
CA VAL A 129 -13.08 -10.80 -14.01
C VAL A 129 -14.51 -10.66 -13.46
N GLU A 130 -14.66 -10.31 -12.19
CA GLU A 130 -15.98 -10.11 -11.55
C GLU A 130 -16.81 -9.03 -12.24
N GLU A 131 -16.15 -7.95 -12.66
CA GLU A 131 -16.75 -6.79 -13.34
C GLU A 131 -16.84 -6.96 -14.87
N ASN A 132 -16.53 -8.15 -15.40
CA ASN A 132 -16.52 -8.45 -16.83
C ASN A 132 -15.69 -7.47 -17.70
N SER A 133 -14.64 -6.89 -17.11
CA SER A 133 -13.69 -6.02 -17.80
C SER A 133 -12.45 -6.77 -18.27
N ALA A 134 -12.19 -7.98 -17.75
CA ALA A 134 -11.17 -8.89 -18.27
C ALA A 134 -11.76 -9.81 -19.34
N GLY A 135 -11.14 -9.84 -20.53
CA GLY A 135 -11.52 -10.71 -21.64
C GLY A 135 -10.45 -11.77 -21.94
N VAL A 136 -10.44 -12.28 -23.16
CA VAL A 136 -9.58 -13.41 -23.56
C VAL A 136 -8.09 -13.05 -23.44
N ILE A 137 -7.71 -11.82 -23.77
CA ILE A 137 -6.31 -11.40 -23.81
C ILE A 137 -5.75 -11.21 -22.41
N VAL A 138 -6.44 -10.45 -21.55
CA VAL A 138 -6.11 -10.23 -20.15
C VAL A 138 -6.06 -11.57 -19.41
N ASN A 139 -7.06 -12.44 -19.58
CA ASN A 139 -7.07 -13.76 -18.94
C ASN A 139 -5.81 -14.56 -19.29
N LYS A 140 -5.48 -14.68 -20.58
CA LYS A 140 -4.29 -15.42 -21.04
C LYS A 140 -3.00 -14.80 -20.52
N LEU A 141 -2.90 -13.46 -20.54
CA LEU A 141 -1.73 -12.73 -20.06
C LEU A 141 -1.51 -12.94 -18.56
N TYR A 142 -2.53 -12.71 -17.73
CA TYR A 142 -2.41 -12.77 -16.28
C TYR A 142 -2.11 -14.19 -15.78
N HIS A 143 -2.72 -15.22 -16.39
CA HIS A 143 -2.33 -16.60 -16.10
C HIS A 143 -0.84 -16.87 -16.39
N LYS A 144 -0.31 -16.33 -17.50
CA LYS A 144 1.11 -16.45 -17.81
C LYS A 144 1.99 -15.67 -16.84
N VAL A 145 1.58 -14.46 -16.47
CA VAL A 145 2.26 -13.62 -15.49
C VAL A 145 2.35 -14.32 -14.14
N PHE A 146 1.28 -14.95 -13.66
CA PHE A 146 1.30 -15.70 -12.40
C PHE A 146 2.24 -16.90 -12.44
N GLN A 147 2.24 -17.64 -13.55
CA GLN A 147 3.15 -18.78 -13.74
C GLN A 147 4.62 -18.32 -13.70
N VAL A 148 4.95 -17.26 -14.44
CA VAL A 148 6.33 -16.73 -14.52
C VAL A 148 6.76 -16.10 -13.19
N SER A 149 5.89 -15.34 -12.53
CA SER A 149 6.19 -14.73 -11.23
C SER A 149 6.45 -15.78 -10.16
N LYS A 150 5.66 -16.87 -10.12
CA LYS A 150 5.92 -18.01 -9.23
C LYS A 150 7.29 -18.62 -9.52
N ARG A 151 7.59 -18.85 -10.81
CA ARG A 151 8.85 -19.45 -11.24
C ARG A 151 10.05 -18.59 -10.84
N ILE A 152 9.99 -17.27 -11.04
CA ILE A 152 11.03 -16.32 -10.60
C ILE A 152 11.26 -16.43 -9.09
N ARG A 153 10.21 -16.48 -8.27
CA ARG A 153 10.36 -16.60 -6.80
C ARG A 153 10.90 -17.95 -6.34
N THR A 154 10.63 -19.04 -7.08
CA THR A 154 11.08 -20.39 -6.71
C THR A 154 12.50 -20.68 -7.22
N GLU A 155 12.84 -20.18 -8.41
CA GLU A 155 14.14 -20.44 -9.06
C GLU A 155 15.19 -19.38 -8.71
N THR A 156 14.82 -18.31 -7.99
CA THR A 156 15.75 -17.25 -7.58
C THR A 156 15.58 -16.92 -6.10
N ARG A 157 16.59 -16.26 -5.53
CA ARG A 157 16.59 -15.84 -4.12
C ARG A 157 15.79 -14.56 -3.85
N ILE A 158 15.06 -14.05 -4.85
CA ILE A 158 14.29 -12.80 -4.69
C ILE A 158 13.21 -12.92 -3.60
N GLY A 159 12.72 -14.13 -3.34
CA GLY A 159 11.75 -14.39 -2.28
C GLY A 159 12.35 -14.67 -0.91
N GLU A 160 13.68 -14.82 -0.78
CA GLU A 160 14.35 -15.27 0.44
C GLU A 160 14.72 -14.13 1.40
N SER A 161 14.79 -12.88 0.92
CA SER A 161 15.16 -11.73 1.76
C SER A 161 14.65 -10.41 1.14
N ALA A 162 13.34 -10.23 1.08
CA ALA A 162 12.79 -8.93 0.73
C ALA A 162 13.19 -7.90 1.81
N VAL A 163 13.85 -6.81 1.42
CA VAL A 163 14.14 -5.64 2.28
C VAL A 163 12.81 -4.94 2.55
N SER A 164 11.93 -5.54 3.35
CA SER A 164 10.54 -5.12 3.49
C SER A 164 10.40 -3.79 4.22
N ILE A 165 9.26 -3.12 4.03
CA ILE A 165 8.87 -1.96 4.86
C ILE A 165 8.94 -2.32 6.35
N SER A 166 8.68 -3.59 6.69
CA SER A 166 8.85 -4.13 8.03
C SER A 166 10.30 -4.14 8.51
N PHE A 167 11.26 -4.42 7.63
CA PHE A 167 12.69 -4.34 7.93
C PHE A 167 13.15 -2.87 8.04
N ALA A 168 12.74 -2.01 7.10
CA ALA A 168 13.04 -0.58 7.14
C ALA A 168 12.52 0.07 8.44
N ALA A 169 11.30 -0.30 8.86
CA ALA A 169 10.71 0.10 10.14
C ALA A 169 11.59 -0.25 11.35
N VAL A 170 12.16 -1.46 11.40
CA VAL A 170 13.08 -1.86 12.48
C VAL A 170 14.36 -1.03 12.46
N GLU A 171 14.95 -0.81 11.29
CA GLU A 171 16.19 -0.03 11.17
C GLU A 171 15.98 1.43 11.56
N LEU A 172 14.86 2.04 11.18
CA LEU A 172 14.47 3.38 11.60
C LEU A 172 14.23 3.45 13.13
N ALA A 173 13.52 2.47 13.69
CA ALA A 173 13.32 2.38 15.12
C ALA A 173 14.64 2.28 15.89
N ARG A 174 15.60 1.47 15.41
CA ARG A 174 16.95 1.36 16.00
C ARG A 174 17.73 2.67 15.92
N LYS A 175 17.59 3.45 14.84
CA LYS A 175 18.22 4.78 14.75
C LYS A 175 17.66 5.77 15.76
N ILE A 176 16.35 5.70 16.05
CA ILE A 176 15.67 6.60 16.99
C ILE A 176 15.91 6.19 18.45
N PHE A 177 15.78 4.91 18.77
CA PHE A 177 15.80 4.42 20.15
C PHE A 177 17.12 3.74 20.56
N GLY A 178 17.99 3.40 19.61
CA GLY A 178 19.16 2.55 19.83
C GLY A 178 18.74 1.11 20.07
N ASP A 179 18.54 0.77 21.35
CA ASP A 179 18.05 -0.54 21.77
C ASP A 179 16.53 -0.57 21.80
N LEU A 180 15.96 -1.62 21.22
CA LEU A 180 14.51 -1.85 21.19
C LEU A 180 14.04 -2.69 22.39
N SER A 181 14.96 -3.23 23.18
CA SER A 181 14.65 -3.97 24.39
C SER A 181 13.81 -3.13 25.35
N GLY A 182 12.66 -3.66 25.77
CA GLY A 182 11.78 -2.95 26.71
C GLY A 182 10.80 -1.98 26.07
N LYS A 183 10.91 -1.69 24.76
CA LYS A 183 10.00 -0.79 24.04
C LYS A 183 8.65 -1.45 23.75
N SER A 184 7.62 -0.64 23.59
CA SER A 184 6.25 -1.07 23.28
C SER A 184 5.80 -0.61 21.89
N VAL A 185 5.03 -1.46 21.22
CA VAL A 185 4.49 -1.19 19.89
C VAL A 185 2.95 -1.20 19.95
N MET A 186 2.31 -0.23 19.29
CA MET A 186 0.88 -0.26 19.00
C MET A 186 0.65 -0.40 17.50
N LEU A 187 -0.13 -1.40 17.11
CA LEU A 187 -0.63 -1.55 15.75
C LEU A 187 -2.06 -1.00 15.70
N ILE A 188 -2.30 -0.06 14.79
CA ILE A 188 -3.63 0.46 14.50
C ILE A 188 -4.05 -0.11 13.15
N GLY A 189 -4.92 -1.10 13.19
CA GLY A 189 -5.24 -1.98 12.08
C GLY A 189 -4.57 -3.34 12.19
N ALA A 190 -5.17 -4.32 11.51
CA ALA A 190 -4.71 -5.70 11.45
C ALA A 190 -4.37 -6.09 10.00
N GLY A 191 -3.65 -5.23 9.29
CA GLY A 191 -3.17 -5.50 7.93
C GLY A 191 -1.95 -6.43 7.92
N GLU A 192 -1.78 -7.19 6.84
CA GLU A 192 -0.66 -8.14 6.67
C GLU A 192 0.71 -7.45 6.81
N MET A 193 0.83 -6.20 6.36
CA MET A 193 2.07 -5.42 6.46
C MET A 193 2.38 -4.99 7.90
N ALA A 194 1.37 -4.55 8.65
CA ALA A 194 1.54 -4.25 10.08
C ALA A 194 1.87 -5.51 10.87
N GLU A 195 1.27 -6.65 10.52
CA GLU A 195 1.59 -7.94 11.11
C GLU A 195 3.08 -8.31 10.90
N LEU A 196 3.58 -8.17 9.67
CA LEU A 196 4.97 -8.46 9.34
C LEU A 196 5.92 -7.51 10.08
N ALA A 197 5.60 -6.21 10.14
CA ALA A 197 6.39 -5.22 10.88
C ALA A 197 6.47 -5.56 12.37
N ALA A 198 5.35 -5.96 12.97
CA ALA A 198 5.28 -6.40 14.35
C ALA A 198 6.13 -7.66 14.62
N ARG A 199 6.11 -8.65 13.72
CA ARG A 199 6.95 -9.87 13.82
C ARG A 199 8.44 -9.54 13.81
N HIS A 200 8.85 -8.63 12.93
CA HIS A 200 10.24 -8.20 12.85
C HIS A 200 10.65 -7.43 14.11
N LEU A 201 9.81 -6.52 14.59
CA LEU A 201 10.04 -5.77 15.82
C LEU A 201 10.13 -6.68 17.07
N LEU A 202 9.26 -7.69 17.21
CA LEU A 202 9.36 -8.70 18.27
C LEU A 202 10.67 -9.46 18.24
N SER A 203 11.09 -9.90 17.04
CA SER A 203 12.36 -10.62 16.85
C SER A 203 13.58 -9.77 17.20
N ASN A 204 13.39 -8.45 17.36
CA ASN A 204 14.41 -7.47 17.73
C ASN A 204 14.27 -6.96 19.18
N GLY A 205 13.48 -7.61 20.04
CA GLY A 205 13.49 -7.39 21.49
C GLY A 205 12.37 -6.49 22.04
N ILE A 206 11.39 -6.10 21.23
CA ILE A 206 10.19 -5.40 21.74
C ILE A 206 9.53 -6.19 22.88
N ARG A 207 9.16 -5.49 23.94
CA ARG A 207 8.56 -6.09 25.15
C ARG A 207 7.10 -6.45 24.95
N GLU A 208 6.38 -5.59 24.27
CA GLU A 208 4.92 -5.60 24.27
C GLU A 208 4.34 -5.10 22.96
N ILE A 209 3.33 -5.81 22.46
CA ILE A 209 2.50 -5.39 21.33
C ILE A 209 1.07 -5.15 21.81
N MET A 210 0.53 -4.00 21.44
CA MET A 210 -0.89 -3.67 21.53
C MET A 210 -1.48 -3.62 20.13
N VAL A 211 -2.68 -4.17 19.93
CA VAL A 211 -3.36 -4.16 18.62
C VAL A 211 -4.75 -3.58 18.77
N ALA A 212 -5.01 -2.48 18.07
CA ALA A 212 -6.33 -1.87 17.94
C ALA A 212 -6.86 -2.09 16.53
N ASN A 213 -8.07 -2.64 16.39
CA ASN A 213 -8.69 -2.85 15.08
C ASN A 213 -10.21 -2.72 15.14
N ARG A 214 -10.83 -2.10 14.12
CA ARG A 214 -12.29 -1.90 14.03
C ARG A 214 -13.07 -3.20 14.26
N THR A 215 -12.58 -4.31 13.72
CA THR A 215 -13.08 -5.63 14.05
C THR A 215 -12.23 -6.19 15.19
N TYR A 216 -12.72 -6.11 16.43
CA TYR A 216 -12.00 -6.55 17.62
C TYR A 216 -11.45 -7.98 17.51
N LYS A 217 -12.22 -8.88 16.88
CA LYS A 217 -11.79 -10.26 16.65
C LYS A 217 -10.45 -10.40 15.92
N LYS A 218 -10.21 -9.53 14.92
CA LYS A 218 -8.93 -9.53 14.19
C LYS A 218 -7.77 -9.09 15.09
N ALA A 219 -8.01 -8.16 16.02
CA ALA A 219 -7.01 -7.78 17.01
C ALA A 219 -6.71 -8.94 17.97
N GLU A 220 -7.73 -9.64 18.48
CA GLU A 220 -7.56 -10.84 19.31
C GLU A 220 -6.73 -11.93 18.60
N ASP A 221 -7.07 -12.22 17.35
CA ASP A 221 -6.39 -13.27 16.59
C ASP A 221 -4.94 -12.90 16.30
N MET A 222 -4.66 -11.63 16.04
CA MET A 222 -3.30 -11.12 15.86
C MET A 222 -2.47 -11.21 17.14
N VAL A 223 -3.01 -10.81 18.31
CA VAL A 223 -2.24 -10.88 19.57
C VAL A 223 -1.99 -12.30 20.05
N LYS A 224 -2.82 -13.29 19.66
CA LYS A 224 -2.53 -14.72 19.90
C LYS A 224 -1.25 -15.19 19.20
N CYS A 225 -0.91 -14.60 18.06
CA CYS A 225 0.32 -14.92 17.35
C CYS A 225 1.58 -14.33 18.00
N PHE A 226 1.43 -13.26 18.78
CA PHE A 226 2.53 -12.41 19.24
C PHE A 226 2.75 -12.38 20.74
N GLY A 227 1.73 -12.69 21.55
CA GLY A 227 1.76 -12.43 22.98
C GLY A 227 1.64 -10.93 23.25
N GLY A 228 0.43 -10.39 23.10
CA GLY A 228 0.15 -8.97 23.25
C GLY A 228 -1.24 -8.67 23.82
N ARG A 229 -1.65 -7.40 23.80
CA ARG A 229 -2.97 -6.94 24.27
C ARG A 229 -3.83 -6.43 23.12
N ALA A 230 -5.02 -6.98 22.96
CA ALA A 230 -6.03 -6.40 22.08
C ALA A 230 -6.64 -5.18 22.77
N ILE A 231 -6.72 -4.07 22.04
CA ILE A 231 -7.26 -2.79 22.50
C ILE A 231 -8.54 -2.49 21.71
N ASP A 232 -9.57 -1.98 22.38
CA ASP A 232 -10.77 -1.53 21.70
C ASP A 232 -10.45 -0.34 20.78
N PHE A 233 -10.91 -0.41 19.53
CA PHE A 233 -10.72 0.65 18.57
C PHE A 233 -11.45 1.94 18.95
N ALA A 234 -12.46 1.90 19.84
CA ALA A 234 -13.09 3.10 20.35
C ALA A 234 -12.22 3.85 21.38
N THR A 235 -11.26 3.17 22.04
CA THR A 235 -10.49 3.72 23.16
C THR A 235 -8.98 3.68 22.95
N TYR A 236 -8.49 3.27 21.77
CA TYR A 236 -7.06 3.13 21.52
C TYR A 236 -6.27 4.44 21.77
N HIS A 237 -6.89 5.60 21.56
CA HIS A 237 -6.28 6.90 21.84
C HIS A 237 -5.80 7.05 23.29
N ASP A 238 -6.50 6.44 24.25
CA ASP A 238 -6.14 6.48 25.67
C ASP A 238 -4.86 5.68 25.98
N HIS A 239 -4.56 4.70 25.12
CA HIS A 239 -3.43 3.80 25.21
C HIS A 239 -2.23 4.23 24.35
N ILE A 240 -2.38 5.20 23.45
CA ILE A 240 -1.26 5.70 22.61
C ILE A 240 -0.04 6.10 23.44
N LYS A 241 -0.27 6.70 24.60
CA LYS A 241 0.80 7.12 25.53
C LYS A 241 1.67 5.95 26.01
N GLU A 242 1.15 4.73 25.98
CA GLU A 242 1.87 3.51 26.38
C GLU A 242 2.81 2.99 25.30
N ALA A 243 2.67 3.45 24.04
CA ALA A 243 3.44 2.98 22.89
C ALA A 243 4.66 3.87 22.62
N ASP A 244 5.83 3.25 22.40
CA ASP A 244 7.00 3.94 21.84
C ASP A 244 6.95 4.00 20.32
N ILE A 245 6.41 2.95 19.70
CA ILE A 245 6.27 2.81 18.25
C ILE A 245 4.79 2.60 17.92
N VAL A 246 4.28 3.35 16.94
CA VAL A 246 2.90 3.21 16.44
C VAL A 246 2.94 2.91 14.95
N ILE A 247 2.27 1.83 14.53
CA ILE A 247 2.17 1.44 13.12
C ILE A 247 0.70 1.51 12.70
N ALA A 248 0.38 2.39 11.76
CA ALA A 248 -0.95 2.48 11.16
C ALA A 248 -0.99 1.68 9.85
N SER A 249 -1.98 0.80 9.73
CA SER A 249 -2.30 0.07 8.50
C SER A 249 -3.79 -0.25 8.49
N THR A 250 -4.61 0.75 8.15
CA THR A 250 -6.07 0.58 8.04
C THR A 250 -6.59 0.96 6.66
N GLY A 251 -7.82 0.56 6.35
CA GLY A 251 -8.54 1.00 5.15
C GLY A 251 -9.27 2.33 5.32
N ALA A 252 -8.92 3.14 6.33
CA ALA A 252 -9.53 4.46 6.50
C ALA A 252 -9.09 5.40 5.38
N THR A 253 -10.00 6.25 4.93
CA THR A 253 -9.77 7.27 3.89
C THR A 253 -9.43 8.65 4.46
N ASN A 254 -9.45 8.79 5.79
CA ASN A 254 -9.16 10.02 6.53
C ASN A 254 -8.11 9.75 7.60
N TYR A 255 -7.47 10.82 8.10
CA TYR A 255 -6.59 10.73 9.26
C TYR A 255 -7.37 10.25 10.49
N ILE A 256 -6.88 9.17 11.09
CA ILE A 256 -7.37 8.62 12.35
C ILE A 256 -6.53 9.12 13.53
N LEU A 257 -5.31 9.58 13.28
CA LEU A 257 -4.42 10.21 14.27
C LEU A 257 -4.06 11.62 13.88
N GLY A 258 -4.28 12.56 14.80
CA GLY A 258 -4.00 13.98 14.60
C GLY A 258 -3.08 14.59 15.68
N PRO A 259 -2.54 15.80 15.44
CA PRO A 259 -1.55 16.42 16.32
C PRO A 259 -2.03 16.67 17.75
N ASP A 260 -3.32 16.97 17.94
CA ASP A 260 -3.86 17.34 19.26
C ASP A 260 -3.83 16.19 20.27
N GLU A 261 -4.09 14.96 19.79
CA GLU A 261 -4.06 13.75 20.60
C GLU A 261 -2.61 13.37 20.93
N ILE A 262 -1.72 13.44 19.95
CA ILE A 262 -0.30 13.13 20.14
C ILE A 262 0.37 14.14 21.08
N LYS A 263 0.01 15.42 21.01
CA LYS A 263 0.47 16.44 21.99
C LYS A 263 0.07 16.07 23.43
N LYS A 264 -1.13 15.52 23.64
CA LYS A 264 -1.57 15.04 24.96
C LYS A 264 -0.77 13.81 25.40
N ALA A 265 -0.56 12.84 24.49
CA ALA A 265 0.24 11.66 24.77
C ALA A 265 1.70 12.01 25.11
N MET A 266 2.33 12.91 24.36
CA MET A 266 3.70 13.37 24.60
C MET A 266 3.86 14.04 25.97
N LYS A 267 2.88 14.86 26.40
CA LYS A 267 2.87 15.41 27.77
C LYS A 267 2.83 14.32 28.84
N ALA A 268 1.97 13.31 28.68
CA ALA A 268 1.89 12.19 29.61
C ALA A 268 3.19 11.35 29.63
N ARG A 269 3.88 11.27 28.49
CA ARG A 269 5.16 10.58 28.30
C ARG A 269 6.38 11.40 28.71
N LYS A 270 6.21 12.60 29.27
CA LYS A 270 7.30 13.53 29.59
C LYS A 270 8.21 13.81 28.38
N TYR A 271 7.60 13.87 27.19
CA TYR A 271 8.24 14.10 25.89
C TYR A 271 9.30 13.06 25.50
N GLN A 272 9.20 11.84 26.03
CA GLN A 272 9.99 10.72 25.51
C GLN A 272 9.65 10.46 24.03
N PRO A 273 10.64 10.13 23.19
CA PRO A 273 10.42 9.94 21.77
C PRO A 273 9.29 8.98 21.43
N MET A 274 8.57 9.30 20.37
CA MET A 274 7.58 8.42 19.75
C MET A 274 7.86 8.31 18.25
N PHE A 275 7.82 7.09 17.76
CA PHE A 275 8.03 6.78 16.35
C PHE A 275 6.72 6.28 15.74
N PHE A 276 6.32 6.88 14.63
CA PHE A 276 5.10 6.55 13.90
C PHE A 276 5.49 6.10 12.50
N ILE A 277 4.84 5.02 12.05
CA ILE A 277 4.94 4.52 10.69
C ILE A 277 3.53 4.43 10.11
N ASP A 278 3.27 5.15 9.04
CA ASP A 278 2.01 5.05 8.30
C ASP A 278 2.20 4.24 7.03
N ILE A 279 1.70 3.01 7.03
CA ILE A 279 1.75 2.09 5.89
C ILE A 279 0.41 2.12 5.12
N SER A 280 -0.43 3.13 5.38
CA SER A 280 -1.77 3.26 4.79
C SER A 280 -1.75 4.22 3.60
N VAL A 281 -2.48 3.86 2.55
CA VAL A 281 -2.75 4.78 1.42
C VAL A 281 -4.25 4.67 1.10
N PRO A 282 -5.05 5.74 1.32
CA PRO A 282 -4.68 7.07 1.81
C PRO A 282 -4.06 7.07 3.23
N ARG A 283 -3.25 8.09 3.53
CA ARG A 283 -2.58 8.24 4.83
C ARG A 283 -3.61 8.30 5.97
N ASN A 284 -3.30 7.59 7.04
CA ASN A 284 -4.10 7.46 8.26
C ASN A 284 -3.56 8.35 9.39
N ILE A 285 -2.33 8.84 9.30
CA ILE A 285 -1.72 9.72 10.27
C ILE A 285 -1.50 11.10 9.63
N ASP A 286 -1.93 12.15 10.33
CA ASP A 286 -1.75 13.52 9.87
C ASP A 286 -0.25 13.89 9.78
N PRO A 287 0.27 14.31 8.62
CA PRO A 287 1.69 14.67 8.45
C PRO A 287 2.19 15.75 9.42
N ARG A 288 1.29 16.60 9.93
CA ARG A 288 1.60 17.64 10.94
C ARG A 288 2.07 17.08 12.28
N LEU A 289 2.04 15.75 12.48
CA LEU A 289 2.69 15.13 13.63
C LEU A 289 4.20 15.40 13.66
N ASN A 290 4.85 15.54 12.51
CA ASN A 290 6.28 15.88 12.43
C ASN A 290 6.61 17.30 12.93
N ASP A 291 5.60 18.16 13.14
CA ASP A 291 5.78 19.48 13.75
C ASP A 291 5.88 19.41 15.29
N ILE A 292 5.74 18.22 15.89
CA ILE A 292 5.79 18.00 17.33
C ILE A 292 7.20 17.52 17.73
N ASP A 293 7.82 18.20 18.69
CA ASP A 293 9.14 17.79 19.21
C ASP A 293 9.16 16.33 19.70
N ASN A 294 10.20 15.60 19.32
CA ASN A 294 10.42 14.18 19.63
C ASN A 294 9.36 13.23 19.06
N VAL A 295 8.55 13.67 18.10
CA VAL A 295 7.69 12.82 17.28
C VAL A 295 8.35 12.61 15.92
N TYR A 296 8.46 11.37 15.51
CA TYR A 296 9.04 10.99 14.23
C TYR A 296 8.00 10.21 13.44
N LEU A 297 7.39 10.80 12.43
CA LEU A 297 6.44 10.16 11.53
C LEU A 297 7.10 9.91 10.17
N TYR A 298 7.05 8.66 9.74
CA TYR A 298 7.43 8.22 8.40
C TYR A 298 6.22 7.58 7.75
N ASP A 299 6.00 7.87 6.48
CA ASP A 299 5.05 7.15 5.66
C ASP A 299 5.78 6.04 4.89
N VAL A 300 5.20 5.58 3.78
CA VAL A 300 5.80 4.52 2.97
C VAL A 300 7.02 4.99 2.17
N ASP A 301 7.20 6.29 1.91
CA ASP A 301 8.26 6.82 1.02
C ASP A 301 9.63 7.02 1.70
#